data_AF-A0A2V6KE88-F1
#
_entry.id   AF-A0A2V6KE88-F1
#
_cell.length_a   1.000
_cell.length_b   1.000
_cell.length_c   1.000
_cell.angle_alpha   90.00
_cell.angle_beta   90.00
_cell.angle_gamma   90.00
#
_symmetry.space_group_name_H-M   'P 1'
#
loop_
_entity.id
_entity.type
_entity.pdbx_description
1 polymer ?
#
loop_
_entity_poly.entity_id
_entity_poly.type
_entity_poly.pdbx_seq_one_letter_code
_entity_poly.pdbx_strand_id
1 'polypeptide(L)'
;MGTMKVSEEIEALEVMAINPVQYLVVPRFLAMLVMLPALTIFGNYIGILGGWAVCTFALDFNTAGYVLRALESADTWDLYSGMIKSVVFAWITITIACNAGLNVEGGAEGVGQATTASVVQALLAMLVMNAVLTGIFFFSV
;
A
#
# COMPACT_ATOMS: atom_id res chain seq x y z
N MET A 1 -4.21 -16.57 3.00
CA MET A 1 -4.38 -16.86 4.43
C MET A 1 -5.75 -17.47 4.64
N GLY A 2 -6.83 -16.82 4.18
CA GLY A 2 -8.18 -17.40 4.28
C GLY A 2 -8.33 -18.82 3.73
N THR A 3 -7.73 -19.13 2.57
CA THR A 3 -7.73 -20.50 2.03
C THR A 3 -7.02 -21.50 2.95
N MET A 4 -5.82 -21.16 3.43
CA MET A 4 -5.04 -21.99 4.38
C MET A 4 -5.77 -22.17 5.71
N LYS A 5 -6.57 -21.19 6.14
CA LYS A 5 -7.41 -21.29 7.33
C LYS A 5 -8.57 -22.26 7.11
N VAL A 6 -9.27 -22.16 5.98
CA VAL A 6 -10.40 -23.05 5.63
C VAL A 6 -9.95 -24.49 5.33
N SER A 7 -8.73 -24.67 4.85
CA SER A 7 -8.12 -25.99 4.62
C SER A 7 -7.42 -26.57 5.85
N GLU A 8 -7.59 -25.98 7.04
CA GLU A 8 -7.00 -26.40 8.32
C GLU A 8 -5.44 -26.40 8.33
N GLU A 9 -4.79 -25.81 7.33
CA GLU A 9 -3.31 -25.77 7.24
C GLU A 9 -2.70 -24.93 8.36
N ILE A 10 -3.42 -23.89 8.83
CA ILE A 10 -2.97 -23.04 9.94
C ILE A 10 -3.02 -23.82 11.27
N GLU A 11 -4.05 -24.63 11.50
CA GLU A 11 -4.13 -25.50 12.68
C GLU A 11 -3.06 -26.61 12.63
N ALA A 12 -2.79 -27.16 11.44
CA ALA A 12 -1.72 -28.14 11.26
C ALA A 12 -0.35 -27.58 11.67
N LEU A 13 -0.05 -26.32 11.35
CA LEU A 13 1.17 -25.64 11.80
C LEU A 13 1.24 -25.53 13.34
N GLU A 14 0.11 -25.22 13.98
CA GLU A 14 0.03 -25.10 15.44
C GLU A 14 0.23 -26.45 16.14
N VAL A 15 -0.32 -27.54 15.59
CA VAL A 15 -0.09 -28.92 16.06
C VAL A 15 1.39 -29.33 15.93
N MET A 16 2.10 -28.81 14.93
CA MET A 16 3.55 -28.99 14.76
C MET A 16 4.38 -28.09 15.69
N ALA A 17 3.76 -27.38 16.63
CA ALA A 17 4.39 -26.41 17.53
C ALA A 17 5.08 -25.24 16.79
N ILE A 18 4.62 -24.91 15.58
CA ILE A 18 5.10 -23.75 14.80
C ILE A 18 4.13 -22.60 15.02
N ASN A 19 4.64 -21.43 15.44
CA ASN A 19 3.82 -20.24 15.61
C ASN A 19 3.38 -19.69 14.23
N PRO A 20 2.08 -19.70 13.89
CA PRO A 20 1.60 -19.33 12.57
C PRO A 20 1.77 -17.82 12.29
N VAL A 21 1.73 -16.97 13.32
CA VAL A 21 1.93 -15.52 13.17
C VAL A 21 3.37 -15.22 12.76
N GLN A 22 4.34 -15.81 13.46
CA GLN A 22 5.75 -15.63 13.13
C GLN A 22 6.10 -16.22 11.76
N TYR A 23 5.50 -17.36 11.39
CA TYR A 23 5.82 -18.03 10.14
C TYR A 23 5.12 -17.41 8.91
N LEU A 24 3.88 -16.93 9.04
CA LEU A 24 3.10 -16.43 7.91
C LEU A 24 3.00 -14.91 7.86
N VAL A 25 2.77 -14.25 9.01
CA VAL A 25 2.49 -12.80 9.04
C VAL A 25 3.76 -11.98 8.94
N VAL A 26 4.78 -12.30 9.75
CA VAL A 26 6.04 -11.53 9.80
C VAL A 26 6.75 -11.42 8.44
N PRO A 27 6.97 -12.50 7.67
CA PRO A 27 7.64 -12.36 6.37
C PRO A 27 6.82 -11.53 5.37
N ARG A 28 5.49 -11.62 5.43
CA ARG A 28 4.60 -10.83 4.56
C ARG A 28 4.55 -9.36 4.97
N PHE A 29 4.61 -9.09 6.26
CA PHE A 29 4.73 -7.74 6.81
C PHE A 29 5.99 -7.05 6.31
N LEU A 30 7.14 -7.72 6.43
CA LEU A 30 8.41 -7.20 5.95
C LEU A 30 8.41 -7.00 4.42
N ALA A 31 7.87 -7.96 3.67
CA ALA A 31 7.76 -7.85 2.22
C ALA A 31 6.91 -6.63 1.80
N MET A 32 5.74 -6.43 2.41
CA MET A 32 4.86 -5.27 2.13
C MET A 32 5.52 -3.94 2.50
N LEU A 33 6.21 -3.90 3.63
CA LEU A 33 6.87 -2.68 4.12
C LEU A 33 7.96 -2.18 3.16
N VAL A 34 8.62 -3.09 2.44
CA VAL A 34 9.62 -2.74 1.40
C VAL A 34 8.97 -2.52 0.03
N MET A 35 8.02 -3.38 -0.36
CA MET A 35 7.43 -3.35 -1.70
C MET A 35 6.53 -2.13 -1.92
N LEU A 36 5.76 -1.69 -0.93
CA LEU A 36 4.87 -0.53 -1.11
C LEU A 36 5.64 0.78 -1.38
N PRO A 37 6.67 1.14 -0.60
CA PRO A 37 7.51 2.30 -0.93
C PRO A 37 8.17 2.18 -2.30
N ALA A 38 8.71 1.02 -2.66
CA ALA A 38 9.28 0.79 -3.98
C ALA A 38 8.26 1.01 -5.11
N LEU A 39 7.03 0.50 -4.92
CA LEU A 39 5.93 0.68 -5.87
C LEU A 39 5.50 2.15 -5.96
N THR A 40 5.52 2.90 -4.84
CA THR A 40 5.22 4.35 -4.88
C THR A 40 6.27 5.13 -5.67
N ILE A 41 7.55 4.80 -5.54
CA ILE A 41 8.61 5.44 -6.34
C ILE A 41 8.38 5.15 -7.82
N PHE A 42 8.13 3.87 -8.16
CA PHE A 42 7.85 3.48 -9.54
C PHE A 42 6.61 4.17 -10.11
N GLY A 43 5.56 4.32 -9.31
CA GLY A 43 4.35 5.07 -9.68
C GLY A 43 4.63 6.54 -9.96
N ASN A 44 5.49 7.19 -9.16
CA ASN A 44 5.91 8.57 -9.42
C ASN A 44 6.68 8.69 -10.75
N TYR A 45 7.58 7.75 -11.05
CA TYR A 45 8.29 7.74 -12.34
C TYR A 45 7.33 7.62 -13.53
N ILE A 46 6.36 6.69 -13.47
CA ILE A 46 5.36 6.55 -14.53
C ILE A 46 4.48 7.80 -14.60
N GLY A 47 4.10 8.39 -13.47
CA GLY A 47 3.30 9.62 -13.43
C GLY A 47 3.99 10.79 -14.12
N ILE A 48 5.29 10.99 -13.87
CA ILE A 48 6.09 12.03 -14.52
C ILE A 48 6.21 11.75 -16.02
N LEU A 49 6.49 10.51 -16.42
CA LEU A 49 6.60 10.13 -17.84
C LEU A 49 5.26 10.31 -18.57
N GLY A 50 4.14 9.94 -17.93
CA GLY A 50 2.80 10.15 -18.48
C GLY A 50 2.47 11.63 -18.63
N GLY A 51 2.80 12.45 -17.62
CA GLY A 51 2.67 13.91 -17.67
C GLY A 51 3.48 14.54 -18.81
N TRP A 52 4.73 14.10 -18.98
CA TRP A 52 5.59 14.53 -20.08
C TRP A 52 5.01 14.17 -21.44
N ALA A 53 4.58 12.91 -21.63
CA ALA A 53 4.00 12.44 -22.88
C ALA A 53 2.77 13.28 -23.28
N VAL A 54 1.87 13.56 -22.33
CA VAL A 54 0.69 14.40 -22.61
C VAL A 54 1.08 15.83 -22.97
N CYS A 55 2.01 16.44 -22.23
CA CYS A 55 2.45 17.82 -22.52
C CYS A 55 3.12 17.94 -23.90
N THR A 56 3.91 16.94 -24.31
CA THR A 56 4.61 16.97 -25.59
C THR A 56 3.69 16.65 -26.76
N PHE A 57 2.83 15.63 -26.66
CA PHE A 57 2.03 15.15 -27.80
C PHE A 57 0.70 15.86 -27.96
N ALA A 58 0.09 16.35 -26.88
CA ALA A 58 -1.23 16.98 -26.94
C ALA A 58 -1.18 18.52 -26.88
N LEU A 59 -0.18 19.09 -26.20
CA LEU A 59 -0.10 20.54 -25.94
C LEU A 59 1.03 21.24 -26.71
N ASP A 60 1.83 20.53 -27.51
CA ASP A 60 3.00 21.06 -28.23
C ASP A 60 3.97 21.84 -27.31
N PHE A 61 4.04 21.43 -26.04
CA PHE A 61 4.86 22.10 -25.05
C PHE A 61 6.31 21.66 -25.18
N ASN A 62 7.26 22.60 -25.08
CA ASN A 62 8.68 22.29 -25.17
C ASN A 62 9.13 21.39 -24.01
N THR A 63 9.75 20.25 -24.31
CA THR A 63 10.29 19.29 -23.33
C THR A 63 11.20 19.96 -22.30
N ALA A 64 12.06 20.90 -22.73
CA ALA A 64 12.95 21.61 -21.81
C ALA A 64 12.18 22.50 -20.82
N GLY A 65 11.05 23.07 -21.26
CA GLY A 65 10.16 23.86 -20.40
C GLY A 65 9.43 23.01 -19.36
N TYR A 66 8.99 21.81 -19.74
CA TYR A 66 8.36 20.86 -18.81
C TYR A 66 9.34 20.45 -17.69
N VAL A 67 10.57 20.07 -18.05
CA VAL A 67 11.57 19.62 -17.07
C VAL A 67 11.96 20.75 -16.10
N LEU A 68 12.17 21.96 -16.61
CA LEU A 68 12.46 23.14 -15.76
C LEU A 68 11.32 23.42 -14.77
N ARG A 69 10.07 23.43 -15.24
CA ARG A 69 8.89 23.65 -14.38
C ARG A 69 8.68 22.52 -13.38
N ALA A 70 8.91 21.29 -13.79
CA ALA A 70 8.82 20.12 -12.90
C ALA A 70 9.87 20.20 -11.78
N LEU A 71 11.10 20.60 -12.08
CA LEU A 71 12.15 20.78 -11.07
C LEU A 71 11.91 22.00 -10.16
N GLU A 72 11.36 23.08 -10.71
CA GLU A 72 11.06 24.31 -9.96
C GLU A 72 9.85 24.13 -9.02
N SER A 73 8.91 23.25 -9.38
CA SER A 73 7.73 22.95 -8.57
C SER A 73 7.90 21.74 -7.63
N ALA A 74 8.89 20.89 -7.86
CA ALA A 74 9.12 19.69 -7.05
C ALA A 74 9.87 20.06 -5.77
N ASP A 75 9.15 20.24 -4.68
CA ASP A 75 9.76 20.40 -3.38
C ASP A 75 10.30 19.06 -2.87
N THR A 76 11.49 19.09 -2.27
CA THR A 76 12.10 17.87 -1.70
C THR A 76 11.24 17.30 -0.58
N TRP A 77 10.43 18.14 0.08
CA TRP A 77 9.48 17.75 1.12
C TRP A 77 8.34 16.85 0.61
N ASP A 78 7.89 17.04 -0.63
CA ASP A 78 6.83 16.23 -1.22
C ASP A 78 7.30 14.77 -1.40
N LEU A 79 8.57 14.58 -1.74
CA LEU A 79 9.17 13.26 -1.88
C LEU A 79 9.28 12.55 -0.51
N TYR A 80 9.81 13.24 0.50
CA TYR A 80 9.95 12.66 1.85
C TYR A 80 8.61 12.35 2.50
N SER A 81 7.65 13.28 2.42
CA SER A 81 6.30 13.07 2.96
C SER A 81 5.56 11.93 2.24
N GLY A 82 5.75 11.79 0.93
CA GLY A 82 5.24 10.66 0.15
C GLY A 82 5.82 9.30 0.58
N MET A 83 7.13 9.22 0.82
CA MET A 83 7.78 8.00 1.30
C MET A 83 7.34 7.62 2.71
N ILE A 84 7.19 8.58 3.62
CA ILE A 84 6.71 8.30 4.97
C ILE A 84 5.26 7.80 4.93
N LYS A 85 4.39 8.44 4.12
CA LYS A 85 3.01 7.99 3.93
C LYS A 85 2.93 6.57 3.39
N SER A 86 3.77 6.21 2.42
CA SER A 86 3.73 4.87 1.81
C SER A 86 4.09 3.75 2.80
N VAL A 87 5.05 3.98 3.70
CA VAL A 87 5.39 3.04 4.78
C VAL A 87 4.22 2.87 5.76
N VAL A 88 3.57 3.97 6.14
CA VAL A 88 2.41 3.92 7.06
C VAL A 88 1.24 3.17 6.41
N PHE A 89 0.97 3.40 5.13
CA PHE A 89 -0.04 2.67 4.39
C PHE A 89 0.29 1.18 4.28
N ALA A 90 1.57 0.84 4.10
CA ALA A 90 2.01 -0.55 4.10
C ALA A 90 1.71 -1.26 5.41
N TRP A 91 1.99 -0.62 6.54
CA TRP A 91 1.67 -1.15 7.85
C TRP A 91 0.17 -1.38 8.02
N ILE A 92 -0.65 -0.36 7.77
CA ILE A 92 -2.11 -0.44 8.00
C ILE A 92 -2.73 -1.55 7.13
N THR A 93 -2.39 -1.57 5.84
CA THR A 93 -2.96 -2.52 4.88
C THR A 93 -2.61 -3.96 5.22
N ILE A 94 -1.35 -4.25 5.56
CA ILE A 94 -0.95 -5.63 5.88
C ILE A 94 -1.53 -6.11 7.22
N THR A 95 -1.65 -5.23 8.21
CA THR A 95 -2.27 -5.58 9.50
C THR A 95 -3.75 -5.94 9.31
N ILE A 96 -4.50 -5.15 8.53
CA ILE A 96 -5.91 -5.43 8.23
C ILE A 96 -6.04 -6.72 7.41
N ALA A 97 -5.20 -6.89 6.38
CA ALA A 97 -5.23 -8.08 5.50
C ALA A 97 -4.89 -9.37 6.26
N CYS A 98 -3.90 -9.35 7.14
CA CYS A 98 -3.56 -10.51 7.96
C CYS A 98 -4.63 -10.82 9.00
N ASN A 99 -5.23 -9.79 9.63
CA ASN A 99 -6.32 -9.99 10.59
C ASN A 99 -7.56 -10.61 9.90
N ALA A 100 -7.97 -10.06 8.76
CA ALA A 100 -9.08 -10.61 7.99
C ALA A 100 -8.77 -12.02 7.48
N GLY A 101 -7.53 -12.30 7.10
CA GLY A 101 -7.12 -13.61 6.60
C GLY A 101 -7.02 -14.72 7.64
N LEU A 102 -6.79 -14.40 8.92
CA LEU A 102 -6.72 -15.35 10.03
C LEU A 102 -8.10 -15.65 10.65
N ASN A 103 -9.02 -14.69 10.59
CA ASN A 103 -10.37 -14.78 11.16
C ASN A 103 -11.45 -15.17 10.14
N VAL A 104 -11.07 -15.81 9.02
CA VAL A 104 -12.05 -16.27 8.02
C VAL A 104 -12.79 -17.50 8.53
N GLU A 105 -14.12 -17.48 8.41
CA GLU A 105 -15.02 -18.59 8.71
C GLU A 105 -15.97 -18.83 7.53
N GLY A 106 -16.60 -20.00 7.44
CA GLY A 106 -17.66 -20.25 6.44
C GLY A 106 -17.18 -20.74 5.06
N GLY A 107 -16.04 -21.45 5.00
CA GLY A 107 -15.60 -22.13 3.78
C GLY A 107 -15.15 -21.16 2.67
N ALA A 108 -15.21 -21.63 1.41
CA ALA A 108 -14.76 -20.86 0.25
C ALA A 108 -15.55 -19.54 0.02
N GLU A 109 -16.84 -19.53 0.35
CA GLU A 109 -17.67 -18.33 0.26
C GLU A 109 -17.25 -17.27 1.29
N GLY A 110 -16.97 -17.71 2.52
CA GLY A 110 -16.45 -16.85 3.58
C GLY A 110 -15.11 -16.20 3.24
N VAL A 111 -14.22 -16.91 2.52
CA VAL A 111 -12.95 -16.33 2.02
C VAL A 111 -13.21 -15.15 1.08
N GLY A 112 -14.18 -15.27 0.17
CA GLY A 112 -14.53 -14.20 -0.76
C GLY A 112 -15.11 -12.97 -0.04
N GLN A 113 -16.02 -13.19 0.91
CA GLN A 113 -16.63 -12.12 1.70
C GLN A 113 -15.58 -11.41 2.58
N ALA A 114 -14.76 -12.16 3.30
CA ALA A 114 -13.69 -11.61 4.14
C ALA A 114 -12.65 -10.83 3.32
N THR A 115 -12.33 -11.29 2.11
CA THR A 115 -11.42 -10.57 1.20
C THR A 115 -12.00 -9.21 0.80
N THR A 116 -13.27 -9.18 0.38
CA THR A 116 -13.94 -7.93 0.00
C THR A 116 -14.04 -6.97 1.18
N ALA A 117 -14.45 -7.46 2.35
CA ALA A 117 -14.53 -6.66 3.57
C ALA A 117 -13.16 -6.11 3.99
N SER A 118 -12.11 -6.93 3.89
CA SER A 118 -10.73 -6.51 4.17
C SER A 118 -10.26 -5.38 3.26
N VAL A 119 -10.57 -5.45 1.96
CA VAL A 119 -10.17 -4.39 1.01
C VAL A 119 -10.89 -3.09 1.34
N VAL A 120 -12.20 -3.13 1.61
CA VAL A 120 -12.97 -1.94 1.99
C VAL A 120 -12.43 -1.32 3.27
N GLN A 121 -12.18 -2.12 4.31
CA GLN A 121 -11.62 -1.63 5.58
C GLN A 121 -10.22 -1.03 5.38
N ALA A 122 -9.36 -1.68 4.58
CA ALA A 122 -8.03 -1.18 4.30
C ALA A 122 -8.05 0.13 3.52
N LEU A 123 -8.94 0.27 2.53
CA LEU A 123 -9.11 1.52 1.76
C LEU A 123 -9.62 2.65 2.64
N LEU A 124 -10.63 2.40 3.48
CA LEU A 124 -11.16 3.41 4.40
C LEU A 124 -10.11 3.86 5.44
N ALA A 125 -9.41 2.90 6.05
CA ALA A 125 -8.35 3.21 7.01
C ALA A 125 -7.19 3.99 6.37
N MET A 126 -6.79 3.61 5.14
CA MET A 126 -5.78 4.32 4.37
C MET A 126 -6.22 5.76 4.05
N LEU A 127 -7.47 5.96 3.64
CA LEU A 127 -8.01 7.29 3.31
C LEU A 127 -8.05 8.20 4.54
N VAL A 128 -8.55 7.69 5.67
CA VAL A 128 -8.56 8.44 6.93
C VAL A 128 -7.13 8.80 7.36
N MET A 129 -6.23 7.83 7.32
CA MET A 129 -4.82 8.07 7.69
C MET A 129 -4.14 9.06 6.73
N ASN A 130 -4.47 9.01 5.44
CA ASN A 130 -3.98 9.97 4.45
C ASN A 130 -4.42 11.39 4.81
N ALA A 131 -5.68 11.60 5.16
CA ALA A 131 -6.20 12.90 5.56
C ALA A 131 -5.47 13.42 6.82
N VAL A 132 -5.29 12.56 7.83
CA VAL A 132 -4.56 12.91 9.07
C VAL A 132 -3.11 13.28 8.78
N LEU A 133 -2.38 12.45 8.03
CA LEU A 133 -0.97 12.71 7.69
C LEU A 133 -0.83 13.97 6.84
N THR A 134 -1.75 14.22 5.91
CA THR A 134 -1.73 15.42 5.08
C THR A 134 -1.98 16.67 5.91
N GLY A 135 -2.95 16.64 6.83
CA GLY A 135 -3.18 17.72 7.79
C GLY A 135 -1.94 18.01 8.64
N ILE A 136 -1.25 16.99 9.14
CA ILE A 136 -0.02 17.20 9.93
C ILE A 136 1.11 17.78 9.07
N PHE A 137 1.39 17.19 7.90
CA PHE A 137 2.55 17.58 7.10
C PHE A 137 2.44 18.93 6.39
N PHE A 138 1.24 19.34 5.98
CA PHE A 138 1.03 20.57 5.20
C PHE A 138 0.34 21.68 5.99
N PHE A 139 -0.32 21.38 7.12
CA PHE A 139 -0.99 22.40 7.94
C PHE A 139 -0.17 22.80 9.18
N SER A 140 0.86 22.03 9.56
CA SER A 140 1.76 22.38 10.68
C SER A 140 3.13 22.93 10.27
N VAL A 141 3.35 23.10 8.96
CA VAL A 141 4.55 23.74 8.37
C VAL A 141 4.14 25.04 7.69
#